data_AF-A0A157SDH2-F1
#
_entry.id   AF-A0A157SDH2-F1
#
_cell.length_a   1.000
_cell.length_b   1.000
_cell.length_c   1.000
_cell.angle_alpha   90.00
_cell.angle_beta   90.00
_cell.angle_gamma   90.00
#
_symmetry.space_group_name_H-M   'P 1'
#
loop_
_entity.id
_entity.type
_entity.pdbx_description
1 polymer ?
#
loop_
_entity_poly.entity_id
_entity_poly.type
_entity_poly.pdbx_seq_one_letter_code
_entity_poly.pdbx_strand_id
1 'polypeptide(L)'
;MNKRLAVTLLFPLVLAACGGGSDDDDTPETPTNPETPAEPETPPVIDPVTQASLNTAAQLGMAPIAGNSDTVRVYDVVADIGDTWRLTLDMASGAYTLKVLHTVYGLTDASGTFTQSTNGSFITLTGANGAFTLLIDERTRTIVGAMSLGGRTASVSGTSYAVPTDVSVLAGTYGMLLSLREVVPLPAPGELPGNPAYQLIPGVVQLRADATAIVCFQGIGVTPDGKCATFGGDETEPTEGLPAKLTLNPTDGDYHLAGEIEEVAFDFGTLRVQAGDLGPVLTLDLPFDNGIFGSEGDAAGATYLVKQQQLQGNEVDGSWLCTVSGKAETVVTISGTAFSQTRDGETLPATLQYNGVFGGPEAVPFNSLVSVISELPGTPGDEEASPSRALTGIILPMSSSVMLYSQALSSASETSTSICRRNN
;
A
#
# COMPACT_ATOMS: atom_id res chain seq x y z
N MET A 1 -29.17 41.75 -27.04
CA MET A 1 -29.62 41.45 -28.41
C MET A 1 -28.91 40.20 -28.89
N ASN A 2 -29.70 39.24 -29.42
CA ASN A 2 -29.35 38.01 -30.16
C ASN A 2 -28.44 36.98 -29.45
N LYS A 3 -28.90 35.85 -28.88
CA LYS A 3 -29.74 34.69 -29.32
C LYS A 3 -28.92 33.46 -29.78
N ARG A 4 -29.07 32.38 -28.98
CA ARG A 4 -29.17 30.93 -29.32
C ARG A 4 -27.84 30.22 -29.66
N LEU A 5 -27.62 28.94 -29.33
CA LEU A 5 -28.52 27.79 -29.26
C LEU A 5 -28.02 26.72 -28.25
N ALA A 6 -28.95 26.14 -27.47
CA ALA A 6 -28.80 24.87 -26.78
C ALA A 6 -29.46 23.77 -27.62
N VAL A 7 -28.91 22.55 -27.62
CA VAL A 7 -29.55 21.37 -28.21
C VAL A 7 -29.63 20.28 -27.16
N THR A 8 -30.85 20.10 -26.66
CA THR A 8 -31.31 18.99 -25.82
C THR A 8 -31.93 17.95 -26.76
N LEU A 9 -31.52 16.69 -26.67
CA LEU A 9 -32.13 15.58 -27.41
C LEU A 9 -33.06 14.80 -26.49
N LEU A 10 -34.38 15.01 -26.68
CA LEU A 10 -35.49 14.22 -26.18
C LEU A 10 -35.93 13.26 -27.31
N PHE A 11 -36.06 11.97 -27.03
CA PHE A 11 -36.72 11.01 -27.92
C PHE A 11 -38.19 10.82 -27.50
N PRO A 12 -39.14 10.68 -28.46
CA PRO A 12 -40.58 10.74 -28.19
C PRO A 12 -41.23 9.38 -27.93
N LEU A 13 -42.27 9.39 -27.08
CA LEU A 13 -43.34 8.40 -27.02
C LEU A 13 -44.18 8.46 -28.31
N VAL A 14 -44.52 7.30 -28.85
CA VAL A 14 -45.55 7.14 -29.89
C VAL A 14 -46.77 6.44 -29.27
N LEU A 15 -47.84 7.20 -29.06
CA LEU A 15 -49.21 6.69 -28.96
C LEU A 15 -49.81 6.69 -30.37
N ALA A 16 -50.40 5.56 -30.79
CA ALA A 16 -51.28 5.46 -31.95
C ALA A 16 -52.61 4.79 -31.53
N ALA A 17 -53.66 5.20 -32.22
CA ALA A 17 -55.04 5.29 -31.77
C ALA A 17 -56.00 4.24 -32.38
N CYS A 18 -57.06 3.96 -31.62
CA CYS A 18 -58.50 3.93 -31.99
C CYS A 18 -59.08 2.94 -33.03
N GLY A 19 -60.19 2.29 -32.62
CA GLY A 19 -61.27 1.70 -33.43
C GLY A 19 -61.81 0.42 -32.78
N GLY A 20 -63.10 0.14 -32.51
CA GLY A 20 -64.38 0.82 -32.73
C GLY A 20 -65.49 -0.22 -33.00
N GLY A 21 -66.49 -0.38 -32.09
CA GLY A 21 -67.82 -1.03 -32.27
C GLY A 21 -67.85 -2.57 -32.37
N SER A 22 -68.91 -3.33 -32.10
CA SER A 22 -70.23 -3.19 -31.44
C SER A 22 -70.80 -4.62 -31.34
N ASP A 23 -71.44 -4.92 -30.20
CA ASP A 23 -72.46 -5.93 -29.87
C ASP A 23 -72.41 -7.42 -30.32
N ASP A 24 -72.87 -8.23 -29.36
CA ASP A 24 -73.50 -9.57 -29.41
C ASP A 24 -72.69 -10.84 -29.06
N ASP A 25 -73.44 -11.68 -28.33
CA ASP A 25 -73.14 -12.91 -27.58
C ASP A 25 -72.22 -13.94 -28.25
N ASP A 26 -71.27 -14.48 -27.46
CA ASP A 26 -71.10 -15.92 -27.19
C ASP A 26 -69.80 -16.17 -26.38
N THR A 27 -69.90 -16.81 -25.21
CA THR A 27 -68.75 -17.31 -24.43
C THR A 27 -67.88 -18.24 -25.28
N PRO A 28 -66.52 -18.17 -25.25
CA PRO A 28 -65.76 -18.89 -24.20
C PRO A 28 -64.31 -18.40 -23.89
N GLU A 29 -63.75 -19.01 -22.84
CA GLU A 29 -62.33 -19.09 -22.41
C GLU A 29 -61.70 -17.87 -21.68
N THR A 30 -61.28 -18.13 -20.44
CA THR A 30 -60.53 -17.23 -19.55
C THR A 30 -59.17 -16.87 -20.16
N PRO A 31 -58.81 -15.59 -20.34
CA PRO A 31 -57.50 -15.22 -20.84
C PRO A 31 -56.43 -15.50 -19.77
N THR A 32 -55.38 -16.22 -20.15
CA THR A 32 -54.13 -16.26 -19.41
C THR A 32 -53.59 -14.84 -19.26
N ASN A 33 -53.38 -14.42 -18.01
CA ASN A 33 -52.76 -13.14 -17.66
C ASN A 33 -51.40 -13.04 -18.39
N PRO A 34 -51.11 -11.97 -19.14
CA PRO A 34 -49.80 -11.78 -19.74
C PRO A 34 -48.75 -11.77 -18.62
N GLU A 35 -47.70 -12.59 -18.74
CA GLU A 35 -46.54 -12.50 -17.86
C GLU A 35 -46.04 -11.05 -17.85
N THR A 36 -46.12 -10.41 -16.69
CA THR A 36 -45.46 -9.13 -16.43
C THR A 36 -44.01 -9.26 -16.88
N PRO A 37 -43.49 -8.38 -17.76
CA PRO A 37 -42.08 -8.40 -18.13
C PRO A 37 -41.26 -8.36 -16.85
N ALA A 38 -40.38 -9.35 -16.66
CA ALA A 38 -39.48 -9.37 -15.53
C ALA A 38 -38.74 -8.03 -15.48
N GLU A 39 -38.86 -7.33 -14.36
CA GLU A 39 -38.12 -6.11 -14.10
C GLU A 39 -36.63 -6.41 -14.31
N PRO A 40 -35.89 -5.60 -15.08
CA PRO A 40 -34.48 -5.84 -15.30
C PRO A 40 -33.79 -5.96 -13.94
N GLU A 41 -33.18 -7.11 -13.65
CA GLU A 41 -32.41 -7.29 -12.42
C GLU A 41 -31.41 -6.14 -12.32
N THR A 42 -31.56 -5.33 -11.28
CA THR A 42 -30.61 -4.24 -11.03
C THR A 42 -29.26 -4.89 -10.76
N PRO A 43 -28.18 -4.52 -11.46
CA PRO A 43 -26.87 -5.10 -11.22
C PRO A 43 -26.52 -5.02 -9.73
N PRO A 44 -25.86 -6.04 -9.14
CA PRO A 44 -25.46 -5.99 -7.74
C PRO A 44 -24.61 -4.74 -7.49
N VAL A 45 -24.97 -3.98 -6.46
CA VAL A 45 -24.21 -2.79 -6.04
C VAL A 45 -22.89 -3.28 -5.46
N ILE A 46 -21.80 -3.08 -6.22
CA ILE A 46 -20.43 -3.32 -5.75
C ILE A 46 -20.05 -2.15 -4.82
N ASP A 47 -19.46 -2.44 -3.67
CA ASP A 47 -19.04 -1.38 -2.74
C ASP A 47 -17.93 -0.50 -3.37
N PRO A 48 -17.85 0.79 -3.00
CA PRO A 48 -16.92 1.72 -3.65
C PRO A 48 -15.44 1.32 -3.56
N VAL A 49 -15.02 0.65 -2.47
CA VAL A 49 -13.64 0.22 -2.28
C VAL A 49 -13.31 -0.92 -3.24
N THR A 50 -14.18 -1.93 -3.32
CA THR A 50 -14.02 -3.02 -4.30
C THR A 50 -14.01 -2.47 -5.73
N GLN A 51 -14.93 -1.57 -6.07
CA GLN A 51 -15.00 -1.00 -7.42
C GLN A 51 -13.73 -0.20 -7.77
N ALA A 52 -13.21 0.61 -6.84
CA ALA A 52 -12.01 1.38 -7.06
C ALA A 52 -10.77 0.49 -7.23
N SER A 53 -10.61 -0.56 -6.41
CA SER A 53 -9.53 -1.53 -6.57
C SER A 53 -9.61 -2.27 -7.92
N LEU A 54 -10.81 -2.71 -8.34
CA LEU A 54 -11.01 -3.34 -9.64
C LEU A 54 -10.66 -2.40 -10.79
N ASN A 55 -10.96 -1.11 -10.68
CA ASN A 55 -10.57 -0.10 -11.66
C ASN A 55 -9.04 0.04 -11.73
N THR A 56 -8.36 0.10 -10.58
CA THR A 56 -6.88 0.11 -10.53
C THR A 56 -6.31 -1.15 -11.21
N ALA A 57 -6.84 -2.33 -10.89
CA ALA A 57 -6.40 -3.59 -11.49
C ALA A 57 -6.60 -3.61 -13.01
N ALA A 58 -7.76 -3.17 -13.49
CA ALA A 58 -8.07 -3.08 -14.91
C ALA A 58 -7.17 -2.05 -15.64
N GLN A 59 -6.94 -0.89 -15.04
CA GLN A 59 -6.07 0.15 -15.60
C GLN A 59 -4.64 -0.34 -15.80
N LEU A 60 -4.14 -1.15 -14.86
CA LEU A 60 -2.79 -1.71 -14.93
C LEU A 60 -2.73 -3.04 -15.72
N GLY A 61 -3.86 -3.58 -16.17
CA GLY A 61 -3.89 -4.90 -16.82
C GLY A 61 -3.40 -6.04 -15.91
N MET A 62 -3.62 -5.93 -14.61
CA MET A 62 -3.17 -6.93 -13.64
C MET A 62 -4.05 -8.18 -13.67
N ALA A 63 -3.39 -9.33 -13.57
CA ALA A 63 -4.03 -10.62 -13.40
C ALA A 63 -3.73 -11.18 -11.99
N PRO A 64 -4.59 -12.06 -11.44
CA PRO A 64 -4.25 -12.79 -10.23
C PRO A 64 -2.98 -13.63 -10.42
N ILE A 65 -2.22 -13.83 -9.36
CA ILE A 65 -1.08 -14.77 -9.34
C ILE A 65 -1.60 -16.16 -9.70
N ALA A 66 -0.85 -16.87 -10.55
CA ALA A 66 -1.19 -18.22 -10.99
C ALA A 66 -1.42 -19.16 -9.79
N GLY A 67 -2.48 -19.98 -9.88
CA GLY A 67 -2.91 -20.88 -8.80
C GLY A 67 -4.05 -20.35 -7.95
N ASN A 68 -4.39 -19.05 -8.04
CA ASN A 68 -5.61 -18.52 -7.43
C ASN A 68 -6.87 -19.18 -8.02
N SER A 69 -7.81 -19.54 -7.15
CA SER A 69 -9.13 -20.09 -7.47
C SER A 69 -10.15 -19.75 -6.37
N ASP A 70 -11.38 -20.25 -6.48
CA ASP A 70 -12.41 -19.99 -5.48
C ASP A 70 -12.05 -20.55 -4.09
N THR A 71 -11.28 -21.64 -4.03
CA THR A 71 -10.86 -22.30 -2.78
C THR A 71 -9.38 -22.11 -2.47
N VAL A 72 -8.57 -21.64 -3.42
CA VAL A 72 -7.14 -21.40 -3.22
C VAL A 72 -6.83 -19.92 -3.37
N ARG A 73 -6.19 -19.34 -2.36
CA ARG A 73 -5.67 -17.96 -2.43
C ARG A 73 -4.16 -17.98 -2.49
N VAL A 74 -3.56 -17.23 -3.41
CA VAL A 74 -2.11 -17.09 -3.55
C VAL A 74 -1.74 -15.62 -3.44
N TYR A 75 -0.81 -15.32 -2.55
CA TYR A 75 -0.27 -13.99 -2.30
C TYR A 75 1.25 -14.01 -2.37
N ASP A 76 1.82 -12.97 -2.99
CA ASP A 76 3.20 -12.60 -2.74
C ASP A 76 3.24 -11.56 -1.63
N VAL A 77 4.04 -11.82 -0.61
CA VAL A 77 4.22 -10.96 0.55
C VAL A 77 5.66 -10.49 0.64
N VAL A 78 5.85 -9.18 0.76
CA VAL A 78 7.12 -8.54 1.06
C VAL A 78 7.21 -8.38 2.57
N ALA A 79 8.28 -8.90 3.15
CA ALA A 79 8.59 -8.78 4.56
C ALA A 79 9.49 -7.55 4.79
N ASP A 80 9.27 -6.84 5.90
CA ASP A 80 10.08 -5.69 6.34
C ASP A 80 11.55 -6.04 6.68
N ILE A 81 11.97 -7.27 6.36
CA ILE A 81 13.28 -7.84 6.62
C ILE A 81 14.11 -8.08 5.36
N GLY A 82 13.61 -7.68 4.19
CA GLY A 82 14.29 -7.91 2.91
C GLY A 82 13.96 -9.25 2.27
N ASP A 83 12.93 -9.93 2.74
CA ASP A 83 12.50 -11.23 2.22
C ASP A 83 11.20 -11.09 1.43
N THR A 84 11.02 -11.97 0.43
CA THR A 84 9.74 -12.15 -0.26
C THR A 84 9.32 -13.61 -0.23
N TRP A 85 8.08 -13.85 0.16
CA TRP A 85 7.50 -15.19 0.21
C TRP A 85 6.21 -15.27 -0.60
N ARG A 86 5.94 -16.44 -1.17
CA ARG A 86 4.66 -16.78 -1.77
C ARG A 86 3.87 -17.65 -0.81
N LEU A 87 2.78 -17.10 -0.30
CA LEU A 87 1.83 -17.81 0.55
C LEU A 87 0.69 -18.37 -0.30
N THR A 88 0.50 -19.69 -0.26
CA THR A 88 -0.65 -20.37 -0.85
C THR A 88 -1.53 -20.92 0.26
N LEU A 89 -2.81 -20.57 0.23
CA LEU A 89 -3.81 -20.92 1.23
C LEU A 89 -4.89 -21.76 0.58
N ASP A 90 -5.10 -22.98 1.06
CA ASP A 90 -6.31 -23.75 0.76
C ASP A 90 -7.37 -23.42 1.81
N MET A 91 -8.35 -22.61 1.40
CA MET A 91 -9.42 -22.09 2.25
C MET A 91 -10.42 -23.19 2.64
N ALA A 92 -10.44 -24.32 1.94
CA ALA A 92 -11.35 -25.43 2.23
C ALA A 92 -10.74 -26.39 3.27
N SER A 93 -9.44 -26.71 3.14
CA SER A 93 -8.76 -27.62 4.06
C SER A 93 -8.12 -26.93 5.27
N GLY A 94 -7.89 -25.60 5.20
CA GLY A 94 -7.13 -24.86 6.20
C GLY A 94 -5.63 -25.19 6.15
N ALA A 95 -5.11 -25.67 5.02
CA ALA A 95 -3.69 -25.94 4.82
C ALA A 95 -3.01 -24.79 4.07
N TYR A 96 -1.75 -24.50 4.40
CA TYR A 96 -0.94 -23.53 3.68
C TYR A 96 0.41 -24.08 3.27
N THR A 97 0.95 -23.51 2.20
CA THR A 97 2.37 -23.61 1.84
C THR A 97 2.97 -22.21 1.72
N LEU A 98 4.23 -22.10 2.10
CA LEU A 98 5.03 -20.89 1.98
C LEU A 98 6.26 -21.25 1.18
N LYS A 99 6.37 -20.67 -0.01
CA LYS A 99 7.56 -20.77 -0.85
C LYS A 99 8.42 -19.53 -0.66
N VAL A 100 9.70 -19.71 -0.37
CA VAL A 100 10.66 -18.60 -0.31
C VAL A 100 11.01 -18.20 -1.74
N LEU A 101 10.67 -16.97 -2.13
CA LEU A 101 11.03 -16.42 -3.44
C LEU A 101 12.38 -15.73 -3.38
N HIS A 102 12.59 -14.95 -2.32
CA HIS A 102 13.85 -14.29 -2.02
C HIS A 102 14.05 -14.26 -0.49
N THR A 103 15.30 -14.43 -0.04
CA THR A 103 15.65 -14.37 1.36
C THR A 103 17.08 -13.93 1.59
N VAL A 104 17.27 -13.05 2.56
CA VAL A 104 18.58 -12.64 3.06
C VAL A 104 19.13 -13.63 4.09
N TYR A 105 18.26 -14.42 4.71
CA TYR A 105 18.61 -15.27 5.85
C TYR A 105 18.76 -16.75 5.52
N GLY A 106 18.79 -17.11 4.22
CA GLY A 106 18.86 -18.51 3.79
C GLY A 106 17.67 -19.34 4.26
N LEU A 107 16.49 -18.71 4.38
CA LEU A 107 15.26 -19.38 4.78
C LEU A 107 14.84 -20.41 3.72
N THR A 108 14.06 -21.39 4.16
CA THR A 108 13.56 -22.48 3.30
C THR A 108 12.04 -22.53 3.36
N ASP A 109 11.46 -23.19 2.35
CA ASP A 109 10.01 -23.38 2.24
C ASP A 109 9.41 -24.03 3.49
N ALA A 110 8.17 -23.67 3.79
CA ALA A 110 7.41 -24.19 4.92
C ALA A 110 5.99 -24.56 4.52
N SER A 111 5.33 -25.34 5.38
CA SER A 111 3.91 -25.65 5.24
C SER A 111 3.29 -25.89 6.61
N GLY A 112 1.97 -25.82 6.67
CA GLY A 112 1.25 -26.08 7.91
C GLY A 112 -0.25 -25.92 7.74
N THR A 113 -0.91 -25.64 8.85
CA THR A 113 -2.34 -25.38 8.89
C THR A 113 -2.63 -24.01 9.48
N PHE A 114 -3.82 -23.49 9.18
CA PHE A 114 -4.31 -22.24 9.72
C PHE A 114 -5.79 -22.35 10.07
N THR A 115 -6.24 -21.47 10.95
CA THR A 115 -7.66 -21.20 11.16
C THR A 115 -8.00 -19.83 10.61
N GLN A 116 -9.27 -19.60 10.31
CA GLN A 116 -9.75 -18.33 9.79
C GLN A 116 -11.00 -17.85 10.51
N SER A 117 -11.17 -16.54 10.57
CA SER A 117 -12.41 -15.88 10.93
C SER A 117 -12.72 -14.77 9.93
N THR A 118 -13.99 -14.63 9.57
CA THR A 118 -14.44 -13.61 8.60
C THR A 118 -15.28 -12.57 9.32
N ASN A 119 -14.98 -11.30 9.08
CA ASN A 119 -15.78 -10.17 9.52
C ASN A 119 -16.00 -9.22 8.35
N GLY A 120 -17.20 -9.21 7.78
CA GLY A 120 -17.49 -8.49 6.54
C GLY A 120 -16.58 -8.97 5.41
N SER A 121 -15.93 -8.03 4.72
CA SER A 121 -14.99 -8.31 3.62
C SER A 121 -13.57 -8.65 4.08
N PHE A 122 -13.36 -8.83 5.38
CA PHE A 122 -12.05 -9.12 5.95
C PHE A 122 -11.95 -10.54 6.48
N ILE A 123 -10.83 -11.19 6.21
CA ILE A 123 -10.53 -12.54 6.70
C ILE A 123 -9.28 -12.46 7.56
N THR A 124 -9.41 -12.79 8.85
CA THR A 124 -8.25 -12.98 9.73
C THR A 124 -7.79 -14.42 9.64
N LEU A 125 -6.50 -14.64 9.39
CA LEU A 125 -5.86 -15.95 9.34
C LEU A 125 -4.89 -16.09 10.49
N THR A 126 -4.96 -17.23 11.19
CA THR A 126 -4.04 -17.57 12.28
C THR A 126 -3.35 -18.88 11.95
N GLY A 127 -2.06 -18.81 11.63
CA GLY A 127 -1.23 -19.98 11.36
C GLY A 127 -0.92 -20.75 12.64
N ALA A 128 -0.95 -22.08 12.56
CA ALA A 128 -0.55 -22.95 13.67
C ALA A 128 0.87 -22.64 14.15
N ASN A 129 1.14 -22.89 15.44
CA ASN A 129 2.45 -22.65 16.09
C ASN A 129 2.96 -21.20 15.99
N GLY A 130 2.07 -20.23 15.79
CA GLY A 130 2.44 -18.81 15.66
C GLY A 130 3.13 -18.49 14.33
N ALA A 131 2.96 -19.33 13.30
CA ALA A 131 3.56 -19.10 11.99
C ALA A 131 3.15 -17.76 11.38
N PHE A 132 1.91 -17.31 11.60
CA PHE A 132 1.48 -15.99 11.18
C PHE A 132 0.17 -15.55 11.84
N THR A 133 -0.07 -14.25 11.81
CA THR A 133 -1.39 -13.63 12.01
C THR A 133 -1.58 -12.59 10.91
N LEU A 134 -2.49 -12.87 9.98
CA LEU A 134 -2.68 -12.09 8.77
C LEU A 134 -4.13 -11.60 8.68
N LEU A 135 -4.32 -10.46 8.01
CA LEU A 135 -5.61 -9.95 7.58
C LEU A 135 -5.60 -9.87 6.06
N ILE A 136 -6.60 -10.46 5.45
CA ILE A 136 -6.93 -10.26 4.04
C ILE A 136 -8.07 -9.25 3.96
N ASP A 137 -7.92 -8.25 3.10
CA ASP A 137 -9.03 -7.46 2.59
C ASP A 137 -9.45 -8.02 1.23
N GLU A 138 -10.60 -8.69 1.14
CA GLU A 138 -11.07 -9.30 -0.10
C GLU A 138 -11.44 -8.24 -1.16
N ARG A 139 -11.70 -6.98 -0.75
CA ARG A 139 -12.09 -5.89 -1.67
C ARG A 139 -10.92 -5.44 -2.53
N THR A 140 -9.75 -5.31 -1.92
CA THR A 140 -8.51 -4.88 -2.58
C THR A 140 -7.58 -6.05 -2.92
N ARG A 141 -7.88 -7.24 -2.38
CA ARG A 141 -7.05 -8.44 -2.42
C ARG A 141 -5.63 -8.21 -1.90
N THR A 142 -5.51 -7.36 -0.89
CA THR A 142 -4.28 -7.13 -0.14
C THR A 142 -4.24 -8.02 1.09
N ILE A 143 -3.03 -8.39 1.50
CA ILE A 143 -2.78 -9.13 2.73
C ILE A 143 -1.76 -8.38 3.58
N VAL A 144 -1.96 -8.37 4.90
CA VAL A 144 -1.09 -7.65 5.83
C VAL A 144 -1.04 -8.35 7.18
N GLY A 145 0.09 -8.28 7.88
CA GLY A 145 0.17 -8.71 9.27
C GLY A 145 1.57 -9.14 9.66
N ALA A 146 1.66 -10.13 10.53
CA ALA A 146 2.92 -10.66 11.04
C ALA A 146 3.10 -12.12 10.59
N MET A 147 4.33 -12.47 10.25
CA MET A 147 4.72 -13.83 9.87
C MET A 147 6.03 -14.21 10.54
N SER A 148 6.18 -15.50 10.83
CA SER A 148 7.40 -16.09 11.36
C SER A 148 7.84 -17.29 10.52
N LEU A 149 9.09 -17.26 10.06
CA LEU A 149 9.69 -18.31 9.23
C LEU A 149 11.15 -18.54 9.66
N GLY A 150 11.53 -19.80 9.86
CA GLY A 150 12.90 -20.16 10.24
C GLY A 150 13.44 -19.41 11.47
N GLY A 151 12.58 -19.10 12.44
CA GLY A 151 12.96 -18.34 13.64
C GLY A 151 13.07 -16.81 13.45
N ARG A 152 12.78 -16.30 12.25
CA ARG A 152 12.66 -14.85 11.98
C ARG A 152 11.19 -14.44 12.05
N THR A 153 10.93 -13.27 12.60
CA THR A 153 9.59 -12.65 12.62
C THR A 153 9.63 -11.34 11.87
N ALA A 154 8.62 -11.08 11.06
CA ALA A 154 8.54 -9.91 10.17
C ALA A 154 7.12 -9.37 10.09
N SER A 155 7.01 -8.06 9.83
CA SER A 155 5.75 -7.49 9.34
C SER A 155 5.72 -7.69 7.83
N VAL A 156 4.57 -8.05 7.30
CA VAL A 156 4.40 -8.31 5.87
C VAL A 156 3.27 -7.49 5.28
N SER A 157 3.44 -7.09 4.02
CA SER A 157 2.37 -6.58 3.16
C SER A 157 2.48 -7.28 1.81
N GLY A 158 1.33 -7.58 1.21
CA GLY A 158 1.32 -8.31 -0.05
C GLY A 158 0.02 -8.19 -0.81
N THR A 159 -0.01 -8.90 -1.93
CA THR A 159 -1.11 -8.86 -2.89
C THR A 159 -1.27 -10.19 -3.61
N SER A 160 -2.49 -10.44 -4.08
CA SER A 160 -2.80 -11.58 -4.94
C SER A 160 -2.63 -11.28 -6.43
N TYR A 161 -2.21 -10.07 -6.80
CA TYR A 161 -1.98 -9.68 -8.19
C TYR A 161 -0.54 -9.93 -8.62
N ALA A 162 -0.37 -10.40 -9.85
CA ALA A 162 0.93 -10.48 -10.51
C ALA A 162 1.31 -9.11 -11.08
N VAL A 163 2.62 -8.87 -11.20
CA VAL A 163 3.15 -7.72 -11.95
C VAL A 163 2.61 -7.75 -13.38
N PRO A 164 2.11 -6.62 -13.93
CA PRO A 164 1.60 -6.60 -15.29
C PRO A 164 2.70 -6.91 -16.31
N THR A 165 2.33 -7.57 -17.40
CA THR A 165 3.27 -7.94 -18.47
C THR A 165 3.84 -6.72 -19.18
N ASP A 166 3.01 -5.69 -19.37
CA ASP A 166 3.41 -4.37 -19.83
C ASP A 166 3.71 -3.46 -18.63
N VAL A 167 4.98 -3.29 -18.29
CA VAL A 167 5.41 -2.44 -17.17
C VAL A 167 5.28 -0.94 -17.47
N SER A 168 5.00 -0.53 -18.71
CA SER A 168 4.81 0.89 -19.05
C SER A 168 3.59 1.51 -18.37
N VAL A 169 2.59 0.68 -18.04
CA VAL A 169 1.37 1.08 -17.31
C VAL A 169 1.64 1.53 -15.88
N LEU A 170 2.81 1.19 -15.33
CA LEU A 170 3.26 1.60 -14.01
C LEU A 170 3.87 3.02 -14.01
N ALA A 171 3.93 3.70 -15.16
CA ALA A 171 4.46 5.06 -15.22
C ALA A 171 3.70 6.01 -14.28
N GLY A 172 4.46 6.87 -13.59
CA GLY A 172 3.96 7.83 -12.62
C GLY A 172 5.03 8.31 -11.65
N THR A 173 4.66 9.29 -10.83
CA THR A 173 5.46 9.73 -9.70
C THR A 173 4.89 9.09 -8.44
N TYR A 174 5.76 8.51 -7.62
CA TYR A 174 5.42 7.74 -6.43
C TYR A 174 6.10 8.35 -5.21
N GLY A 175 5.34 8.57 -4.13
CA GLY A 175 5.92 8.81 -2.81
C GLY A 175 6.55 7.52 -2.30
N MET A 176 7.78 7.62 -1.80
CA MET A 176 8.58 6.49 -1.36
C MET A 176 8.81 6.53 0.15
N LEU A 177 8.64 5.37 0.79
CA LEU A 177 9.20 5.09 2.10
C LEU A 177 10.06 3.83 1.99
N LEU A 178 11.37 3.99 2.17
CA LEU A 178 12.33 2.90 2.23
C LEU A 178 12.65 2.59 3.69
N SER A 179 12.30 1.38 4.13
CA SER A 179 12.62 0.87 5.46
C SER A 179 13.79 -0.08 5.38
N LEU A 180 14.93 0.33 5.92
CA LEU A 180 16.16 -0.46 6.03
C LEU A 180 16.30 -1.01 7.45
N ARG A 181 16.89 -2.19 7.55
CA ARG A 181 17.36 -2.74 8.81
C ARG A 181 18.68 -3.47 8.66
N GLU A 182 19.45 -3.45 9.73
CA GLU A 182 20.65 -4.24 9.85
C GLU A 182 20.32 -5.75 9.83
N VAL A 183 21.14 -6.49 9.11
CA VAL A 183 21.01 -7.93 8.90
C VAL A 183 21.80 -8.66 9.98
N VAL A 184 21.12 -8.86 11.10
CA VAL A 184 21.69 -9.55 12.25
C VAL A 184 21.43 -11.06 12.14
N PRO A 185 22.45 -11.94 12.27
CA PRO A 185 22.26 -13.40 12.29
C PRO A 185 21.44 -13.85 13.51
N LEU A 186 20.90 -15.08 13.47
CA LEU A 186 20.24 -15.63 14.66
C LEU A 186 21.31 -15.85 15.76
N PRO A 187 21.02 -15.50 17.02
CA PRO A 187 21.97 -15.72 18.11
C PRO A 187 22.24 -17.21 18.29
N ALA A 188 23.48 -17.57 18.65
CA ALA A 188 23.78 -18.94 19.06
C ALA A 188 23.07 -19.27 20.39
N PRO A 189 22.89 -20.55 20.74
CA PRO A 189 22.29 -20.93 22.02
C PRO A 189 23.04 -20.32 23.20
N GLY A 190 22.36 -19.48 23.98
CA GLY A 190 22.94 -18.78 25.15
C GLY A 190 23.45 -17.37 24.86
N GLU A 191 23.40 -16.90 23.61
CA GLU A 191 23.71 -15.51 23.26
C GLU A 191 22.45 -14.64 23.32
N LEU A 192 22.64 -13.37 23.61
CA LEU A 192 21.57 -12.38 23.51
C LEU A 192 21.27 -12.12 22.03
N PRO A 193 20.00 -11.93 21.65
CA PRO A 193 19.67 -11.48 20.30
C PRO A 193 20.33 -10.12 20.04
N GLY A 194 20.96 -9.96 18.88
CA GLY A 194 21.47 -8.65 18.46
C GLY A 194 20.33 -7.66 18.24
N ASN A 195 20.62 -6.38 18.43
CA ASN A 195 19.67 -5.29 18.20
C ASN A 195 19.95 -4.67 16.82
N PRO A 196 19.15 -4.94 15.78
CA PRO A 196 19.39 -4.38 14.46
C PRO A 196 19.17 -2.87 14.46
N ALA A 197 20.07 -2.11 13.85
CA ALA A 197 19.80 -0.71 13.53
C ALA A 197 18.70 -0.61 12.45
N TYR A 198 17.83 0.41 12.55
CA TYR A 198 16.78 0.69 11.57
C TYR A 198 16.98 2.09 10.98
N GLN A 199 16.78 2.20 9.67
CA GLN A 199 16.81 3.48 8.98
C GLN A 199 15.62 3.61 8.05
N LEU A 200 14.91 4.73 8.18
CA LEU A 200 13.88 5.11 7.21
C LEU A 200 14.41 6.21 6.29
N ILE A 201 14.19 6.04 5.00
CA ILE A 201 14.52 7.03 3.98
C ILE A 201 13.24 7.36 3.19
N PRO A 202 12.61 8.52 3.44
CA PRO A 202 11.53 9.00 2.59
C PRO A 202 12.08 9.47 1.25
N GLY A 203 11.24 9.58 0.22
CA GLY A 203 11.66 10.16 -1.05
C GLY A 203 10.58 10.10 -2.12
N VAL A 204 11.00 10.21 -3.38
CA VAL A 204 10.13 10.10 -4.56
C VAL A 204 10.80 9.22 -5.61
N VAL A 205 9.99 8.40 -6.30
CA VAL A 205 10.40 7.70 -7.52
C VAL A 205 9.54 8.16 -8.68
N GLN A 206 10.16 8.66 -9.75
CA GLN A 206 9.46 8.86 -11.02
C GLN A 206 9.77 7.68 -11.94
N LEU A 207 8.76 6.84 -12.21
CA LEU A 207 8.83 5.76 -13.18
C LEU A 207 8.23 6.23 -14.51
N ARG A 208 8.95 6.01 -15.61
CA ARG A 208 8.56 6.39 -16.97
C ARG A 208 8.02 5.20 -17.75
N ALA A 209 7.30 5.49 -18.83
CA ALA A 209 6.67 4.46 -19.67
C ALA A 209 7.68 3.54 -20.37
N ASP A 210 8.93 3.96 -20.54
CA ASP A 210 10.03 3.15 -21.07
C ASP A 210 10.74 2.30 -20.00
N ALA A 211 10.10 2.16 -18.83
CA ALA A 211 10.60 1.48 -17.64
C ALA A 211 11.81 2.14 -16.97
N THR A 212 12.32 3.29 -17.47
CA THR A 212 13.36 4.06 -16.76
C THR A 212 12.77 4.77 -15.56
N ALA A 213 13.58 4.98 -14.54
CA ALA A 213 13.18 5.64 -13.31
C ALA A 213 14.24 6.65 -12.85
N ILE A 214 13.78 7.64 -12.08
CA ILE A 214 14.64 8.50 -11.27
C ILE A 214 14.22 8.31 -9.81
N VAL A 215 15.17 7.91 -8.97
CA VAL A 215 14.98 7.75 -7.53
C VAL A 215 15.58 8.95 -6.82
N CYS A 216 14.77 9.60 -5.99
CA CYS A 216 15.13 10.79 -5.23
C CYS A 216 14.96 10.53 -3.74
N PHE A 217 16.03 10.06 -3.11
CA PHE A 217 16.11 9.95 -1.66
C PHE A 217 15.99 11.32 -1.02
N GLN A 218 15.16 11.42 0.01
CA GLN A 218 14.85 12.65 0.75
C GLN A 218 14.34 13.79 -0.14
N GLY A 219 14.00 13.50 -1.40
CA GLY A 219 13.43 14.45 -2.34
C GLY A 219 11.91 14.51 -2.21
N ILE A 220 11.35 15.68 -2.55
CA ILE A 220 9.90 15.93 -2.57
C ILE A 220 9.29 15.77 -3.97
N GLY A 221 10.13 15.65 -4.99
CA GLY A 221 9.71 15.56 -6.38
C GLY A 221 10.90 15.38 -7.32
N VAL A 222 10.57 15.17 -8.60
CA VAL A 222 11.54 15.06 -9.70
C VAL A 222 11.31 16.21 -10.67
N THR A 223 12.35 16.98 -10.97
CA THR A 223 12.30 18.08 -11.94
C THR A 223 12.20 17.56 -13.38
N PRO A 224 11.80 18.39 -14.36
CA PRO A 224 11.78 17.99 -15.77
C PRO A 224 13.12 17.46 -16.29
N ASP A 225 14.24 17.95 -15.73
CA ASP A 225 15.60 17.55 -16.11
C ASP A 225 16.05 16.25 -15.40
N GLY A 226 15.19 15.62 -14.59
CA GLY A 226 15.52 14.39 -13.87
C GLY A 226 16.31 14.59 -12.58
N LYS A 227 16.29 15.80 -12.01
CA LYS A 227 16.93 16.12 -10.73
C LYS A 227 15.94 15.99 -9.56
N CYS A 228 16.46 15.85 -8.35
CA CYS A 228 15.67 15.79 -7.13
C CYS A 228 15.39 17.17 -6.58
N ALA A 229 14.11 17.48 -6.41
CA ALA A 229 13.69 18.65 -5.67
C ALA A 229 13.87 18.40 -4.16
N THR A 230 14.49 19.34 -3.45
CA THR A 230 14.82 19.26 -2.02
C THR A 230 13.90 20.13 -1.15
N PHE A 231 13.96 19.91 0.17
CA PHE A 231 13.28 20.76 1.15
C PHE A 231 13.94 22.16 1.21
N GLY A 232 13.14 23.22 1.16
CA GLY A 232 13.61 24.62 1.17
C GLY A 232 13.64 25.20 -0.25
N GLY A 233 12.59 25.97 -0.59
CA GLY A 233 12.38 26.52 -1.94
C GLY A 233 13.54 27.38 -2.45
N ASP A 234 13.60 27.52 -3.78
CA ASP A 234 14.44 28.35 -4.69
C ASP A 234 15.95 28.53 -4.41
N GLU A 235 16.45 28.33 -3.19
CA GLU A 235 17.84 28.52 -2.78
C GLU A 235 18.64 27.22 -2.66
N THR A 236 17.98 26.04 -2.69
CA THR A 236 18.68 24.75 -2.80
C THR A 236 18.65 24.25 -4.24
N GLU A 237 19.84 24.22 -4.87
CA GLU A 237 20.01 23.63 -6.21
C GLU A 237 19.53 22.17 -6.19
N PRO A 238 18.67 21.76 -7.15
CA PRO A 238 18.25 20.37 -7.27
C PRO A 238 19.45 19.44 -7.34
N THR A 239 19.44 18.36 -6.56
CA THR A 239 20.51 17.35 -6.57
C THR A 239 20.32 16.36 -7.71
N GLU A 240 21.39 15.69 -8.13
CA GLU A 240 21.26 14.64 -9.14
C GLU A 240 20.37 13.51 -8.63
N GLY A 241 19.39 13.14 -9.44
CA GLY A 241 18.55 11.98 -9.17
C GLY A 241 19.26 10.71 -9.59
N LEU A 242 18.95 9.62 -8.90
CA LEU A 242 19.55 8.34 -9.19
C LEU A 242 18.84 7.67 -10.37
N PRO A 243 19.52 7.47 -11.52
CA PRO A 243 18.92 6.77 -12.65
C PRO A 243 18.81 5.28 -12.36
N ALA A 244 17.60 4.74 -12.52
CA ALA A 244 17.30 3.32 -12.40
C ALA A 244 16.42 2.85 -13.56
N LYS A 245 16.13 1.55 -13.63
CA LYS A 245 15.27 0.94 -14.63
C LYS A 245 14.61 -0.32 -14.09
N LEU A 246 13.32 -0.49 -14.37
CA LEU A 246 12.66 -1.78 -14.22
C LEU A 246 13.17 -2.74 -15.29
N THR A 247 13.84 -3.80 -14.87
CA THR A 247 14.44 -4.81 -15.74
C THR A 247 14.02 -6.20 -15.31
N LEU A 248 13.76 -7.08 -16.29
CA LEU A 248 13.49 -8.48 -15.98
C LEU A 248 14.80 -9.16 -15.60
N ASN A 249 14.91 -9.64 -14.38
CA ASN A 249 16.06 -10.38 -13.90
C ASN A 249 15.98 -11.81 -14.44
N PRO A 250 17.00 -12.30 -15.18
CA PRO A 250 16.97 -13.64 -15.76
C PRO A 250 17.15 -14.76 -14.73
N THR A 251 17.58 -14.44 -13.51
CA THR A 251 17.89 -15.42 -12.45
C THR A 251 16.62 -15.96 -11.80
N ASP A 252 15.70 -15.06 -11.46
CA ASP A 252 14.43 -15.36 -10.79
C ASP A 252 13.22 -15.22 -11.73
N GLY A 253 13.36 -14.48 -12.84
CA GLY A 253 12.29 -14.22 -13.79
C GLY A 253 11.33 -13.10 -13.36
N ASP A 254 11.71 -12.28 -12.38
CA ASP A 254 10.92 -11.17 -11.87
C ASP A 254 11.48 -9.81 -12.31
N TYR A 255 10.67 -8.75 -12.20
CA TYR A 255 11.12 -7.39 -12.48
C TYR A 255 11.83 -6.79 -11.27
N HIS A 256 13.02 -6.25 -11.48
CA HIS A 256 13.82 -5.55 -10.48
C HIS A 256 13.97 -4.08 -10.84
N LEU A 257 13.98 -3.20 -9.83
CA LEU A 257 14.39 -1.82 -10.03
C LEU A 257 15.90 -1.71 -9.82
N ALA A 258 16.67 -1.64 -10.91
CA ALA A 258 18.13 -1.69 -10.84
C ALA A 258 18.77 -0.56 -11.64
N GLY A 259 20.05 -0.27 -11.40
CA GLY A 259 20.79 0.74 -12.13
C GLY A 259 22.28 0.68 -11.87
N GLU A 260 22.98 1.75 -12.23
CA GLU A 260 24.44 1.83 -12.13
C GLU A 260 24.87 3.25 -11.77
N ILE A 261 25.81 3.37 -10.83
CA ILE A 261 26.46 4.63 -10.45
C ILE A 261 27.96 4.41 -10.57
N GLU A 262 28.66 5.25 -11.36
CA GLU A 262 30.13 5.18 -11.47
C GLU A 262 30.65 3.75 -11.72
N GLU A 263 30.00 3.00 -12.63
CA GLU A 263 30.32 1.60 -12.96
C GLU A 263 30.01 0.56 -11.85
N VAL A 264 29.33 0.97 -10.78
CA VAL A 264 28.85 0.09 -9.71
C VAL A 264 27.36 -0.16 -9.88
N ALA A 265 27.00 -1.41 -10.13
CA ALA A 265 25.60 -1.84 -10.23
C ALA A 265 24.92 -1.83 -8.86
N PHE A 266 23.65 -1.48 -8.84
CA PHE A 266 22.78 -1.57 -7.67
C PHE A 266 21.45 -2.23 -8.00
N ASP A 267 20.80 -2.81 -7.00
CA ASP A 267 19.48 -3.44 -7.08
C ASP A 267 18.59 -2.98 -5.91
N PHE A 268 17.49 -2.30 -6.22
CA PHE A 268 16.48 -1.89 -5.23
C PHE A 268 15.47 -2.98 -4.87
N GLY A 269 15.60 -4.16 -5.48
CA GLY A 269 14.79 -5.32 -5.18
C GLY A 269 13.72 -5.61 -6.20
N THR A 270 12.97 -6.65 -5.90
CA THR A 270 11.97 -7.28 -6.74
C THR A 270 10.63 -6.58 -6.63
N LEU A 271 10.06 -6.19 -7.76
CA LEU A 271 8.79 -5.49 -7.85
C LEU A 271 7.62 -6.42 -7.54
N ARG A 272 6.72 -5.95 -6.66
CA ARG A 272 5.35 -6.42 -6.50
C ARG A 272 4.39 -5.25 -6.65
N VAL A 273 3.16 -5.53 -7.10
CA VAL A 273 2.16 -4.50 -7.43
C VAL A 273 0.83 -4.82 -6.77
N GLN A 274 0.29 -3.88 -6.00
CA GLN A 274 -1.02 -3.98 -5.38
C GLN A 274 -2.04 -3.09 -6.09
N ALA A 275 -3.28 -3.57 -6.18
CA ALA A 275 -4.43 -2.80 -6.64
C ALA A 275 -5.10 -2.07 -5.47
N GLY A 276 -4.48 -0.98 -4.98
CA GLY A 276 -5.12 -0.14 -3.98
C GLY A 276 -6.40 0.50 -4.52
N ASP A 277 -7.38 0.71 -3.65
CA ASP A 277 -8.57 1.52 -3.94
C ASP A 277 -8.25 3.02 -4.05
N LEU A 278 -7.09 3.43 -3.51
CA LEU A 278 -6.49 4.74 -3.72
C LEU A 278 -5.59 4.77 -4.97
N GLY A 279 -5.41 3.67 -5.69
CA GLY A 279 -4.56 3.58 -6.87
C GLY A 279 -3.39 2.59 -6.71
N PRO A 280 -2.44 2.59 -7.67
CA PRO A 280 -1.33 1.64 -7.69
C PRO A 280 -0.40 1.80 -6.48
N VAL A 281 -0.05 0.68 -5.87
CA VAL A 281 1.00 0.60 -4.84
C VAL A 281 2.05 -0.39 -5.30
N LEU A 282 3.32 0.01 -5.25
CA LEU A 282 4.44 -0.86 -5.58
C LEU A 282 5.24 -1.15 -4.30
N THR A 283 5.75 -2.37 -4.19
CA THR A 283 6.67 -2.74 -3.12
C THR A 283 7.89 -3.44 -3.70
N LEU A 284 9.05 -3.21 -3.09
CA LEU A 284 10.32 -3.82 -3.45
C LEU A 284 10.95 -4.46 -2.22
N ASP A 285 11.49 -5.68 -2.34
CA ASP A 285 12.29 -6.31 -1.29
C ASP A 285 13.77 -5.97 -1.48
N LEU A 286 14.28 -5.02 -0.70
CA LEU A 286 15.65 -4.59 -0.85
C LEU A 286 16.61 -5.72 -0.42
N PRO A 287 17.44 -6.25 -1.33
CA PRO A 287 18.39 -7.30 -1.01
C PRO A 287 19.55 -6.74 -0.18
N PHE A 288 20.25 -7.63 0.53
CA PHE A 288 21.43 -7.31 1.32
C PHE A 288 22.56 -6.70 0.46
N ASP A 289 22.89 -7.37 -0.65
CA ASP A 289 23.90 -6.91 -1.61
C ASP A 289 23.36 -5.87 -2.61
N ASN A 290 22.55 -4.92 -2.15
CA ASN A 290 21.88 -3.92 -3.01
C ASN A 290 22.85 -2.94 -3.68
N GLY A 291 24.09 -2.82 -3.22
CA GLY A 291 25.12 -1.98 -3.85
C GLY A 291 24.96 -0.46 -3.63
N ILE A 292 23.93 0.00 -2.92
CA ILE A 292 23.64 1.44 -2.79
C ILE A 292 23.82 2.01 -1.37
N PHE A 293 23.70 1.18 -0.33
CA PHE A 293 23.86 1.62 1.07
C PHE A 293 25.25 1.34 1.68
N GLY A 294 26.30 1.32 0.86
CA GLY A 294 27.72 1.37 1.27
C GLY A 294 28.44 0.02 1.42
N SER A 295 29.78 0.08 1.56
CA SER A 295 30.71 -1.08 1.61
C SER A 295 30.61 -1.95 2.88
N GLU A 296 29.72 -1.61 3.81
CA GLU A 296 29.39 -2.43 4.97
C GLU A 296 28.18 -3.34 4.75
N GLY A 297 27.44 -3.22 3.63
CA GLY A 297 26.54 -4.27 3.08
C GLY A 297 25.40 -4.80 3.96
N ASP A 298 25.36 -4.46 5.25
CA ASP A 298 24.58 -5.18 6.24
C ASP A 298 23.12 -4.71 6.32
N ALA A 299 22.57 -4.12 5.26
CA ALA A 299 21.21 -3.57 5.28
C ALA A 299 20.30 -4.22 4.24
N ALA A 300 19.14 -4.70 4.71
CA ALA A 300 18.06 -5.22 3.88
C ALA A 300 16.73 -4.61 4.35
N GLY A 301 15.66 -4.79 3.58
CA GLY A 301 14.36 -4.29 4.01
C GLY A 301 13.33 -4.19 2.90
N ALA A 302 12.44 -3.20 3.00
CA ALA A 302 11.35 -3.05 2.05
C ALA A 302 11.19 -1.58 1.62
N THR A 303 10.98 -1.38 0.33
CA THR A 303 10.56 -0.10 -0.24
C THR A 303 9.07 -0.15 -0.52
N TYR A 304 8.36 0.91 -0.17
CA TYR A 304 6.96 1.09 -0.48
C TYR A 304 6.75 2.36 -1.29
N LEU A 305 6.04 2.24 -2.40
CA LEU A 305 5.82 3.28 -3.38
C LEU A 305 4.33 3.46 -3.60
N VAL A 306 3.78 4.60 -3.20
CA VAL A 306 2.36 4.94 -3.44
C VAL A 306 2.28 6.03 -4.50
N LYS A 307 1.46 5.80 -5.53
CA LYS A 307 1.30 6.77 -6.62
C LYS A 307 0.80 8.10 -6.09
N GLN A 308 1.47 9.18 -6.46
CA GLN A 308 1.11 10.52 -6.01
C GLN A 308 -0.26 10.96 -6.55
N GLN A 309 -1.07 11.50 -5.65
CA GLN A 309 -2.42 12.01 -5.82
C GLN A 309 -2.77 12.97 -4.69
N GLN A 310 -3.69 13.88 -4.95
CA GLN A 310 -4.22 14.78 -3.93
C GLN A 310 -5.17 14.02 -2.99
N LEU A 311 -4.81 13.95 -1.72
CA LEU A 311 -5.66 13.42 -0.65
C LEU A 311 -6.75 14.43 -0.26
N GLN A 312 -7.95 13.93 0.03
CA GLN A 312 -9.16 14.65 0.43
C GLN A 312 -9.22 14.89 1.94
N GLY A 313 -8.42 14.19 2.74
CA GLY A 313 -8.30 14.43 4.19
C GLY A 313 -9.08 13.45 5.06
N ASN A 314 -9.50 12.31 4.50
CA ASN A 314 -10.27 11.28 5.20
C ASN A 314 -9.87 9.85 4.81
N GLU A 315 -8.89 9.68 3.93
CA GLU A 315 -8.45 8.38 3.41
C GLU A 315 -7.94 7.45 4.52
N VAL A 316 -7.37 8.03 5.58
CA VAL A 316 -6.78 7.31 6.72
C VAL A 316 -7.63 7.36 7.98
N ASP A 317 -8.88 7.84 7.89
CA ASP A 317 -9.78 7.87 9.05
C ASP A 317 -10.05 6.46 9.61
N GLY A 318 -10.20 6.36 10.92
CA GLY A 318 -10.53 5.11 11.61
C GLY A 318 -9.49 4.69 12.62
N SER A 319 -9.62 3.45 13.11
CA SER A 319 -8.67 2.84 14.03
C SER A 319 -7.78 1.85 13.28
N TRP A 320 -6.51 1.80 13.64
CA TRP A 320 -5.47 1.05 12.95
C TRP A 320 -4.60 0.32 13.95
N LEU A 321 -4.29 -0.94 13.67
CA LEU A 321 -3.27 -1.70 14.39
C LEU A 321 -1.99 -1.73 13.56
N CYS A 322 -0.93 -1.19 14.13
CA CYS A 322 0.39 -1.06 13.52
C CYS A 322 1.35 -2.10 14.08
N THR A 323 2.05 -2.80 13.18
CA THR A 323 3.07 -3.79 13.52
C THR A 323 4.44 -3.38 13.02
N VAL A 324 5.47 -3.62 13.83
CA VAL A 324 6.89 -3.46 13.47
C VAL A 324 7.61 -4.77 13.75
N SER A 325 8.42 -5.25 12.80
CA SER A 325 9.15 -6.51 12.91
C SER A 325 8.25 -7.67 13.39
N GLY A 326 7.01 -7.68 12.88
CA GLY A 326 5.96 -8.67 13.17
C GLY A 326 5.39 -8.64 14.59
N LYS A 327 5.64 -7.57 15.36
CA LYS A 327 5.03 -7.37 16.68
C LYS A 327 4.01 -6.25 16.62
N ALA A 328 2.81 -6.50 17.16
CA ALA A 328 1.82 -5.46 17.36
C ALA A 328 2.35 -4.44 18.37
N GLU A 329 2.50 -3.20 17.94
CA GLU A 329 3.21 -2.18 18.71
C GLU A 329 2.31 -1.00 19.07
N THR A 330 1.39 -0.61 18.18
CA THR A 330 0.68 0.66 18.35
C THR A 330 -0.72 0.59 17.77
N VAL A 331 -1.68 1.19 18.48
CA VAL A 331 -3.01 1.48 17.94
C VAL A 331 -3.05 2.95 17.56
N VAL A 332 -3.35 3.25 16.31
CA VAL A 332 -3.53 4.62 15.80
C VAL A 332 -5.02 4.88 15.58
N THR A 333 -5.52 6.03 15.99
CA THR A 333 -6.89 6.48 15.70
C THR A 333 -6.86 7.83 15.02
N ILE A 334 -7.58 7.95 13.91
CA ILE A 334 -7.60 9.13 13.05
C ILE A 334 -9.04 9.54 12.76
N SER A 335 -9.29 10.85 12.80
CA SER A 335 -10.57 11.45 12.38
C SER A 335 -10.32 12.84 11.79
N GLY A 336 -10.37 12.94 10.46
CA GLY A 336 -9.96 14.11 9.70
C GLY A 336 -8.49 14.43 9.99
N THR A 337 -8.24 15.57 10.65
CA THR A 337 -6.90 16.00 11.04
C THR A 337 -6.52 15.61 12.47
N ALA A 338 -7.43 15.03 13.26
CA ALA A 338 -7.11 14.58 14.61
C ALA A 338 -6.42 13.21 14.54
N PHE A 339 -5.30 13.08 15.25
CA PHE A 339 -4.54 11.84 15.38
C PHE A 339 -4.30 11.52 16.85
N SER A 340 -4.42 10.25 17.20
CA SER A 340 -3.90 9.73 18.46
C SER A 340 -3.20 8.39 18.22
N GLN A 341 -2.10 8.18 18.93
CA GLN A 341 -1.45 6.89 18.99
C GLN A 341 -1.45 6.37 20.42
N THR A 342 -1.70 5.09 20.61
CA THR A 342 -1.63 4.40 21.89
C THR A 342 -0.58 3.30 21.82
N ARG A 343 0.44 3.38 22.67
CA ARG A 343 1.52 2.40 22.83
C ARG A 343 1.74 2.16 24.31
N ASP A 344 1.83 0.90 24.73
CA ASP A 344 2.07 0.50 26.13
C ASP A 344 1.13 1.16 27.16
N GLY A 345 -0.12 1.42 26.76
CA GLY A 345 -1.13 2.08 27.58
C GLY A 345 -1.04 3.61 27.63
N GLU A 346 0.01 4.21 27.05
CA GLU A 346 0.18 5.65 26.94
C GLU A 346 -0.42 6.16 25.62
N THR A 347 -1.17 7.26 25.67
CA THR A 347 -1.81 7.85 24.49
C THR A 347 -1.26 9.24 24.21
N LEU A 348 -0.73 9.42 23.00
CA LEU A 348 -0.12 10.67 22.56
C LEU A 348 -0.97 11.28 21.43
N PRO A 349 -1.52 12.49 21.62
CA PRO A 349 -2.24 13.20 20.57
C PRO A 349 -1.28 13.88 19.59
N ALA A 350 -1.71 14.01 18.34
CA ALA A 350 -1.06 14.80 17.32
C ALA A 350 -2.11 15.34 16.33
N THR A 351 -1.64 16.13 15.36
CA THR A 351 -2.45 16.63 14.25
C THR A 351 -1.89 16.14 12.92
N LEU A 352 -2.77 15.88 11.96
CA LEU A 352 -2.38 15.49 10.62
C LEU A 352 -2.36 16.70 9.69
N GLN A 353 -1.38 16.70 8.80
CA GLN A 353 -1.34 17.58 7.65
C GLN A 353 -1.26 16.75 6.37
N TYR A 354 -2.29 16.85 5.54
CA TYR A 354 -2.39 16.15 4.27
C TYR A 354 -1.69 16.91 3.15
N ASN A 355 -1.14 16.16 2.20
CA ASN A 355 -0.53 16.68 0.97
C ASN A 355 0.65 17.64 1.22
N GLY A 356 1.35 17.47 2.34
CA GLY A 356 2.51 18.28 2.65
C GLY A 356 3.40 17.68 3.72
N VAL A 357 4.69 17.98 3.62
CA VAL A 357 5.68 17.67 4.65
C VAL A 357 5.88 18.88 5.54
N PHE A 358 5.71 18.71 6.85
CA PHE A 358 5.97 19.76 7.83
C PHE A 358 7.49 19.95 8.01
N GLY A 359 7.99 21.12 7.61
CA GLY A 359 9.43 21.45 7.66
C GLY A 359 9.75 22.81 8.31
N GLY A 360 8.77 23.45 8.97
CA GLY A 360 8.92 24.79 9.53
C GLY A 360 7.59 25.55 9.61
N PRO A 361 7.57 26.89 9.44
CA PRO A 361 6.33 27.68 9.51
C PRO A 361 5.35 27.37 8.38
N GLU A 362 5.85 26.89 7.24
CA GLU A 362 5.06 26.49 6.07
C GLU A 362 5.37 25.03 5.72
N ALA A 363 4.34 24.31 5.26
CA ALA A 363 4.52 22.95 4.78
C ALA A 363 4.88 22.96 3.30
N VAL A 364 5.79 22.05 2.95
CA VAL A 364 6.20 21.86 1.57
C VAL A 364 5.20 20.91 0.89
N PRO A 365 4.64 21.26 -0.27
CA PRO A 365 3.69 20.39 -0.96
C PRO A 365 4.28 19.02 -1.26
N PHE A 366 3.57 17.96 -0.86
CA PHE A 366 3.92 16.58 -1.16
C PHE A 366 2.64 15.75 -1.21
N ASN A 367 2.19 15.44 -2.41
CA ASN A 367 0.96 14.68 -2.62
C ASN A 367 1.09 13.24 -2.11
N SER A 368 -0.02 12.70 -1.57
CA SER A 368 -0.13 11.33 -1.01
C SER A 368 0.60 11.03 0.29
N LEU A 369 1.28 12.02 0.86
CA LEU A 369 1.89 11.90 2.17
C LEU A 369 1.06 12.66 3.21
N VAL A 370 0.97 12.10 4.41
CA VAL A 370 0.37 12.78 5.55
C VAL A 370 1.42 12.94 6.64
N SER A 371 1.68 14.18 7.05
CA SER A 371 2.58 14.49 8.17
C SER A 371 1.83 14.36 9.49
N VAL A 372 2.46 13.72 10.47
CA VAL A 372 2.01 13.69 11.87
C VAL A 372 2.77 14.77 12.63
N ILE A 373 2.05 15.70 13.24
CA ILE A 373 2.60 16.89 13.89
C ILE A 373 2.16 16.93 15.34
N SER A 374 3.11 16.78 16.25
CA SER A 374 2.87 16.89 17.69
C SER A 374 3.25 18.27 18.23
N GLU A 375 2.58 18.68 19.30
CA GLU A 375 3.03 19.80 20.12
C GLU A 375 4.05 19.29 21.13
N LEU A 376 5.25 19.87 21.11
CA LEU A 376 6.29 19.60 22.09
C LEU A 376 6.18 20.61 23.23
N PRO A 377 6.21 20.14 24.50
CA PRO A 377 6.21 21.04 25.65
C PRO A 377 7.46 21.93 25.60
N GLY A 378 7.31 23.18 26.04
CA GLY A 378 8.45 24.10 26.20
C GLY A 378 9.50 23.53 27.16
N THR A 379 10.77 23.87 26.95
CA THR A 379 11.88 23.40 27.78
C THR A 379 11.67 23.81 29.24
N PRO A 380 11.69 22.89 30.22
CA PRO A 380 11.50 23.25 31.62
C PRO A 380 12.58 24.23 32.09
N GLY A 381 12.17 25.44 32.50
CA GLY A 381 13.05 26.50 32.98
C GLY A 381 13.21 27.70 32.04
N ASP A 382 12.69 27.63 30.82
CA ASP A 382 12.50 28.81 29.95
C ASP A 382 11.08 29.33 30.08
N GLU A 383 10.88 30.40 30.85
CA GLU A 383 9.56 31.04 31.02
C GLU A 383 9.00 31.65 29.71
N GLU A 384 9.82 31.74 28.65
CA GLU A 384 9.42 32.19 27.30
C GLU A 384 9.31 31.05 26.26
N ALA A 385 9.57 29.79 26.63
CA ALA A 385 9.47 28.68 25.68
C ALA A 385 8.00 28.38 25.33
N SER A 386 7.51 28.98 24.24
CA SER A 386 6.23 28.63 23.64
C SER A 386 6.23 27.18 23.16
N PRO A 387 5.10 26.45 23.22
CA PRO A 387 4.99 25.11 22.66
C PRO A 387 5.39 25.15 21.18
N SER A 388 6.26 24.24 20.79
CA SER A 388 6.75 24.13 19.41
C SER A 388 6.05 22.97 18.70
N ARG A 389 5.80 23.11 17.40
CA ARG A 389 5.27 22.04 16.56
C ARG A 389 6.42 21.31 15.89
N ALA A 390 6.40 19.99 15.91
CA ALA A 390 7.42 19.17 15.27
C ALA A 390 6.78 18.07 14.42
N LEU A 391 7.42 17.74 13.30
CA LEU A 391 7.13 16.53 12.54
C LEU A 391 7.56 15.33 13.40
N THR A 392 6.58 14.54 13.83
CA THR A 392 6.79 13.36 14.69
C THR A 392 6.46 12.05 13.99
N GLY A 393 5.98 12.12 12.75
CA GLY A 393 5.77 10.93 11.94
C GLY A 393 5.27 11.23 10.53
N ILE A 394 5.23 10.19 9.71
CA ILE A 394 4.78 10.21 8.33
C ILE A 394 3.84 9.02 8.12
N ILE A 395 2.72 9.26 7.43
CA ILE A 395 1.81 8.21 6.98
C ILE A 395 1.80 8.18 5.45
N LEU A 396 1.88 6.97 4.90
CA LEU A 396 1.71 6.70 3.48
C LEU A 396 0.46 5.80 3.29
N PRO A 397 -0.67 6.34 2.82
CA PRO A 397 -1.90 5.56 2.61
C PRO A 397 -1.74 4.64 1.39
N MET A 398 -1.72 3.32 1.60
CA MET A 398 -1.63 2.34 0.50
C MET A 398 -3.02 1.97 -0.03
N SER A 399 -3.99 1.85 0.88
CA SER A 399 -5.40 1.59 0.60
C SER A 399 -6.25 2.08 1.78
N SER A 400 -7.58 1.99 1.66
CA SER A 400 -8.49 2.25 2.79
C SER A 400 -8.38 1.25 3.95
N SER A 401 -7.52 0.23 3.84
CA SER A 401 -7.32 -0.82 4.85
C SER A 401 -5.87 -1.07 5.24
N VAL A 402 -4.92 -0.51 4.49
CA VAL A 402 -3.48 -0.64 4.74
C VAL A 402 -2.83 0.73 4.60
N MET A 403 -2.04 1.11 5.59
CA MET A 403 -1.16 2.28 5.52
C MET A 403 0.19 1.95 6.13
N LEU A 404 1.21 2.70 5.74
CA LEU A 404 2.46 2.73 6.48
C LEU A 404 2.43 3.89 7.44
N TYR A 405 2.95 3.66 8.64
CA TYR A 405 3.16 4.70 9.62
C TYR A 405 4.61 4.62 10.06
N SER A 406 5.34 5.73 9.97
CA SER A 406 6.61 5.84 10.65
C SER A 406 6.56 6.94 11.68
N GLN A 407 7.14 6.64 12.83
CA GLN A 407 7.35 7.60 13.89
C GLN A 407 8.77 8.17 13.79
N ALA A 408 8.88 9.48 13.65
CA ALA A 408 10.13 10.19 13.83
C ALA A 408 10.34 10.37 15.35
N LEU A 409 11.09 9.45 15.97
CA LEU A 409 11.50 9.61 17.37
C LEU A 409 12.51 10.76 17.47
N SER A 410 12.39 11.57 18.52
CA SER A 410 13.28 12.71 18.82
C SER A 410 14.74 12.30 19.07
N SER A 411 15.05 11.00 19.11
CA SER A 411 16.40 10.44 19.09
C SER A 411 16.62 9.72 17.75
N ALA A 412 17.41 10.34 16.88
CA ALA A 412 17.63 9.98 15.48
C ALA A 412 18.27 8.60 15.19
N SER A 413 18.35 7.67 16.16
CA SER A 413 19.06 6.40 15.99
C SER A 413 18.17 5.20 15.64
N GLU A 414 16.86 5.24 15.88
CA GLU A 414 15.97 4.09 15.63
C GLU A 414 14.60 4.60 15.12
N THR A 415 14.45 4.74 13.79
CA THR A 415 13.14 5.00 13.17
C THR A 415 12.67 3.74 12.48
N SER A 416 11.59 3.15 12.99
CA SER A 416 10.96 1.98 12.36
C SER A 416 9.78 2.43 11.49
N THR A 417 9.52 1.64 10.45
CA THR A 417 8.28 1.74 9.68
C THR A 417 7.34 0.65 10.17
N SER A 418 6.16 1.05 10.62
CA SER A 418 5.08 0.13 10.93
C SER A 418 4.19 -0.08 9.71
N ILE A 419 3.80 -1.32 9.49
CA ILE A 419 2.69 -1.63 8.59
C ILE A 419 1.41 -1.64 9.43
N CYS A 420 0.46 -0.79 9.07
CA CYS A 420 -0.79 -0.62 9.79
C CYS A 420 -1.94 -1.19 9.00
N ARG A 421 -2.77 -1.99 9.67
CA ARG A 421 -4.03 -2.49 9.16
C ARG A 421 -5.20 -1.84 9.89
N ARG A 422 -6.31 -1.62 9.21
CA ARG A 422 -7.51 -1.07 9.86
C ARG A 422 -8.09 -2.08 10.86
N ASN A 423 -8.48 -1.60 12.03
CA ASN A 423 -9.29 -2.35 13.00
C ASN A 423 -10.75 -2.30 12.57
N ASN A 424 -11.42 -3.45 12.65
CA ASN A 424 -12.83 -3.61 12.32
C ASN A 424 -13.69 -3.71 13.57
#